data_AF-A0A3D0IFQ1-F1
#
_entry.id   AF-A0A3D0IFQ1-F1
#
_cell.length_a   1.000
_cell.length_b   1.000
_cell.length_c   1.000
_cell.angle_alpha   90.00
_cell.angle_beta   90.00
_cell.angle_gamma   90.00
#
_symmetry.space_group_name_H-M   'P 1'
#
loop_
_entity.id
_entity.type
_entity.pdbx_description
1 polymer ?
#
loop_
_entity_poly.entity_id
_entity_poly.type
_entity_poly.pdbx_seq_one_letter_code
_entity_poly.pdbx_strand_id
1 'polypeptide(L)'
;MDSLDLLYGIVIVVFFAMIIGVGLYSRKNTKDVSSFVLGGRRVGPWLTAFSFGATYFSAVIFIGYAGKFGWDFGVSALWIGLGNAFIGSLAAWVVLGKRCRIMTKTLNTNTMPDFFGKRYNSKALRIASALIIFIFMIPYSASVFNGLSYLFTSALRLDRISNGYEICIIVMSVLAATYVILGGYMSTAINDFIQGMIMIVGIVMTIVCVLNYHGGLMSSMTELSKVPAANGSSFQGVYSSLFGPEPLNLLGVVILTSLGTWGLPQMVQKF
;
A
#
# COMPACT_ATOMS: atom_id res chain seq x y z
N MET A 1 21.15 -24.95 -3.45
CA MET A 1 20.82 -23.54 -3.14
C MET A 1 21.88 -22.72 -3.81
N ASP A 2 21.49 -21.92 -4.79
CA ASP A 2 22.43 -21.02 -5.45
C ASP A 2 22.88 -19.94 -4.44
N SER A 3 24.05 -19.33 -4.65
CA SER A 3 24.54 -18.23 -3.79
C SER A 3 23.56 -17.06 -3.70
N LEU A 4 22.75 -16.86 -4.75
CA LEU A 4 21.66 -15.89 -4.80
C LEU A 4 20.47 -16.29 -3.92
N ASP A 5 20.08 -17.56 -3.89
CA ASP A 5 18.98 -18.03 -3.04
C ASP A 5 19.31 -17.83 -1.55
N LEU A 6 20.57 -18.10 -1.19
CA LEU A 6 21.09 -17.84 0.16
C LEU A 6 21.04 -16.33 0.49
N LEU A 7 21.45 -15.47 -0.45
CA LEU A 7 21.41 -14.03 -0.27
C LEU A 7 19.97 -13.52 -0.07
N TYR A 8 19.01 -13.97 -0.88
CA TYR A 8 17.61 -13.60 -0.72
C TYR A 8 17.04 -14.03 0.63
N GLY A 9 17.34 -15.26 1.06
CA GLY A 9 16.95 -15.77 2.38
C GLY A 9 17.52 -14.91 3.52
N ILE A 10 18.81 -14.57 3.46
CA ILE A 10 19.47 -13.72 4.47
C ILE A 10 18.84 -12.34 4.53
N VAL A 11 18.60 -11.69 3.39
CA VAL A 11 17.99 -10.35 3.34
C VAL A 11 16.60 -10.36 3.98
N ILE A 12 15.80 -11.39 3.71
CA ILE A 12 14.46 -11.53 4.28
C ILE A 12 14.52 -11.76 5.80
N VAL A 13 15.41 -12.63 6.26
CA VAL A 13 15.60 -12.86 7.71
C VAL A 13 16.05 -11.59 8.42
N VAL A 14 16.98 -10.83 7.83
CA VAL A 14 17.43 -9.53 8.37
C VAL A 14 16.28 -8.52 8.40
N PHE A 15 15.46 -8.47 7.36
CA PHE A 15 14.29 -7.59 7.30
C PHE A 15 13.28 -7.91 8.40
N PHE A 16 12.95 -9.20 8.61
CA PHE A 16 12.07 -9.61 9.70
C PHE A 16 12.68 -9.38 11.08
N ALA A 17 13.97 -9.67 11.25
CA ALA A 17 14.67 -9.41 12.50
C ALA A 17 14.66 -7.91 12.85
N MET A 18 14.81 -7.04 11.84
CA MET A 18 14.70 -5.60 12.00
C MET A 18 13.29 -5.17 12.44
N ILE A 19 12.23 -5.67 11.79
CA ILE A 19 10.83 -5.38 12.16
C ILE A 19 10.53 -5.82 13.60
N ILE A 20 10.94 -7.04 13.97
CA ILE A 20 10.72 -7.59 15.31
C ILE A 20 11.56 -6.80 16.33
N GLY A 21 12.81 -6.47 16.01
CA GLY A 21 13.70 -5.70 16.86
C GLY A 21 13.18 -4.30 17.16
N VAL A 22 12.68 -3.59 16.15
CA VAL A 22 12.03 -2.28 16.31
C VAL A 22 10.76 -2.41 17.16
N GLY A 23 9.98 -3.47 16.98
CA GLY A 23 8.79 -3.71 17.80
C GLY A 23 9.09 -3.98 19.27
N LEU A 24 10.12 -4.78 19.55
CA LEU A 24 10.57 -5.03 20.93
C LEU A 24 11.17 -3.77 21.58
N TYR A 25 11.88 -2.95 20.80
CA TYR A 25 12.42 -1.67 21.28
C TYR A 25 11.30 -0.68 21.63
N SER A 26 10.30 -0.54 20.75
CA SER A 26 9.16 0.36 20.98
C SER A 26 8.26 -0.10 22.14
N ARG A 27 8.20 -1.41 22.41
CA ARG A 27 7.47 -1.98 23.56
C ARG A 27 8.05 -1.53 24.91
N LYS A 28 9.37 -1.31 25.01
CA LYS A 28 10.00 -0.80 26.25
C LYS A 28 9.53 0.61 26.63
N ASN A 29 9.01 1.39 25.68
CA ASN A 29 8.52 2.76 25.90
C ASN A 29 6.99 2.89 25.98
N THR A 30 6.21 1.81 25.87
CA THR A 30 4.74 1.87 25.82
C THR A 30 4.12 1.20 27.05
N LYS A 31 3.91 1.96 28.14
CA LYS A 31 3.27 1.48 29.37
C LYS A 31 1.77 1.83 29.51
N ASP A 32 1.21 2.62 28.58
CA ASP A 32 -0.16 3.16 28.67
C ASP A 32 -1.01 2.91 27.41
N VAL A 33 -2.31 2.67 27.62
CA VAL A 33 -3.32 2.46 26.55
C VAL A 33 -3.42 3.68 25.62
N SER A 34 -3.21 4.89 26.14
CA SER A 34 -3.18 6.12 25.34
C SER A 34 -1.94 6.19 24.44
N SER A 35 -0.80 5.65 24.87
CA SER A 35 0.40 5.52 24.04
C SER A 35 0.27 4.37 23.04
N PHE A 36 -0.48 3.33 23.41
CA PHE A 36 -0.80 2.17 22.56
C PHE A 36 -1.79 2.50 21.43
N VAL A 37 -2.72 3.43 21.64
CA VAL A 37 -3.77 3.79 20.66
C VAL A 37 -3.48 5.11 19.92
N LEU A 38 -2.85 6.10 20.56
CA LEU A 38 -2.67 7.46 20.02
C LEU A 38 -1.20 7.87 19.82
N GLY A 39 -0.22 7.00 20.10
CA GLY A 39 1.20 7.35 20.02
C GLY A 39 1.59 8.50 20.95
N GLY A 40 0.83 8.74 22.02
CA GLY A 40 1.17 9.72 23.06
C GLY A 40 1.36 11.16 22.59
N ARG A 41 0.79 11.60 21.44
CA ARG A 41 0.91 12.98 20.89
C ARG A 41 2.36 13.50 20.70
N ARG A 42 3.37 12.66 20.92
CA ARG A 42 4.82 12.97 20.77
C ARG A 42 5.40 12.44 19.47
N VAL A 43 4.62 11.72 18.67
CA VAL A 43 4.99 11.36 17.29
C VAL A 43 5.01 12.65 16.47
N GLY A 44 6.20 13.02 15.97
CA GLY A 44 6.36 14.23 15.17
C GLY A 44 5.44 14.19 13.93
N PRO A 45 4.91 15.35 13.48
CA PRO A 45 4.00 15.42 12.33
C PRO A 45 4.54 14.71 11.08
N TRP A 46 5.84 14.82 10.86
CA TRP A 46 6.56 14.14 9.78
C TRP A 46 6.49 12.62 9.87
N LEU A 47 6.71 12.04 11.05
CA LEU A 47 6.70 10.59 11.23
C LEU A 47 5.29 10.02 10.99
N THR A 48 4.24 10.71 11.45
CA THR A 48 2.86 10.31 11.20
C THR A 48 2.47 10.44 9.72
N ALA A 49 2.90 11.52 9.05
CA ALA A 49 2.63 11.73 7.63
C ALA A 49 3.34 10.69 6.75
N PHE A 50 4.61 10.38 7.05
CA PHE A 50 5.37 9.36 6.33
C PHE A 50 4.86 7.94 6.60
N SER A 51 4.56 7.59 7.86
CA SER A 51 3.93 6.30 8.17
C SER A 51 2.61 6.16 7.42
N PHE A 52 1.78 7.20 7.39
CA PHE A 52 0.55 7.20 6.60
C PHE A 52 0.82 7.00 5.10
N GLY A 53 1.80 7.72 4.54
CA GLY A 53 2.24 7.53 3.16
C GLY A 53 2.65 6.08 2.93
N ALA A 54 3.53 5.51 3.75
CA ALA A 54 4.00 4.14 3.62
C ALA A 54 2.86 3.10 3.72
N THR A 55 1.92 3.28 4.66
CA THR A 55 0.74 2.40 4.75
C THR A 55 -0.14 2.51 3.51
N TYR A 56 -0.26 3.71 2.93
CA TYR A 56 -1.05 3.94 1.72
C TYR A 56 -0.37 3.37 0.47
N PHE A 57 0.94 3.61 0.33
CA PHE A 57 1.79 3.09 -0.75
C PHE A 57 2.22 1.65 -0.48
N SER A 58 1.30 0.77 -0.09
CA SER A 58 1.57 -0.62 0.28
C SER A 58 1.83 -1.53 -0.94
N ALA A 59 1.86 -2.85 -0.71
CA ALA A 59 1.99 -3.91 -1.72
C ALA A 59 1.01 -3.75 -2.89
N VAL A 60 -0.16 -3.14 -2.66
CA VAL A 60 -1.14 -2.84 -3.70
C VAL A 60 -0.53 -1.99 -4.82
N ILE A 61 0.33 -1.01 -4.49
CA ILE A 61 0.97 -0.13 -5.48
C ILE A 61 2.06 -0.83 -6.27
N PHE A 62 2.84 -1.69 -5.63
CA PHE A 62 3.89 -2.43 -6.33
C PHE A 62 3.33 -3.58 -7.17
N ILE A 63 2.43 -4.38 -6.61
CA ILE A 63 1.89 -5.58 -7.27
C ILE A 63 0.74 -5.21 -8.21
N GLY A 64 -0.21 -4.42 -7.71
CA GLY A 64 -1.41 -4.06 -8.45
C GLY A 64 -1.13 -2.99 -9.50
N TYR A 65 -0.63 -1.83 -9.08
CA TYR A 65 -0.39 -0.71 -9.99
C TYR A 65 0.85 -0.92 -10.86
N ALA A 66 2.03 -1.11 -10.30
CA ALA A 66 3.24 -1.28 -11.10
C ALA A 66 3.30 -2.65 -11.80
N GLY A 67 2.91 -3.74 -11.14
CA GLY A 67 2.90 -5.08 -11.72
C GLY A 67 1.82 -5.26 -12.79
N LYS A 68 0.55 -5.29 -12.39
CA LYS A 68 -0.56 -5.54 -13.33
C LYS A 68 -0.78 -4.36 -14.28
N PHE A 69 -1.07 -3.17 -13.77
CA PHE A 69 -1.37 -2.03 -14.64
C PHE A 69 -0.13 -1.54 -15.42
N GLY A 70 1.07 -1.66 -14.87
CA GLY A 70 2.30 -1.37 -15.63
C GLY A 70 2.52 -2.34 -16.80
N TRP A 71 2.19 -3.62 -16.65
CA TRP A 71 2.25 -4.60 -17.74
C TRP A 71 1.13 -4.40 -18.77
N ASP A 72 -0.08 -4.08 -18.29
CA ASP A 72 -1.27 -3.93 -19.14
C ASP A 72 -1.34 -2.58 -19.88
N PHE A 73 -0.79 -1.51 -19.30
CA PHE A 73 -0.92 -0.13 -19.82
C PHE A 73 0.42 0.57 -20.09
N GLY A 74 1.55 -0.01 -19.68
CA GLY A 74 2.88 0.57 -19.90
C GLY A 74 3.05 1.94 -19.23
N VAL A 75 3.64 2.90 -19.94
CA VAL A 75 3.89 4.27 -19.43
C VAL A 75 2.60 5.00 -19.07
N SER A 76 1.48 4.68 -19.72
CA SER A 76 0.20 5.31 -19.42
C SER A 76 -0.36 4.97 -18.03
N ALA A 77 0.15 3.92 -17.36
CA ALA A 77 -0.17 3.62 -15.96
C ALA A 77 0.20 4.77 -15.00
N LEU A 78 1.11 5.67 -15.40
CA LEU A 78 1.43 6.89 -14.66
C LEU A 78 0.20 7.79 -14.44
N TRP A 79 -0.77 7.79 -15.35
CA TRP A 79 -2.02 8.53 -15.18
C TRP A 79 -2.83 8.06 -13.98
N ILE A 80 -2.75 6.77 -13.64
CA ILE A 80 -3.41 6.24 -12.45
C ILE A 80 -2.77 6.84 -11.20
N GLY A 81 -1.43 6.90 -11.15
CA GLY A 81 -0.70 7.56 -10.06
C GLY A 81 -1.01 9.05 -9.96
N LEU A 82 -0.98 9.78 -11.08
CA LEU A 82 -1.27 11.22 -11.13
C LEU A 82 -2.72 11.52 -10.75
N GLY A 83 -3.69 10.76 -11.30
CA GLY A 83 -5.10 10.91 -10.95
C GLY A 83 -5.34 10.66 -9.47
N ASN A 84 -4.74 9.62 -8.92
CA ASN A 84 -4.88 9.33 -7.50
C ASN A 84 -4.20 10.39 -6.61
N ALA A 85 -3.08 10.97 -7.04
CA ALA A 85 -2.43 12.08 -6.33
C ALA A 85 -3.28 13.36 -6.36
N PHE A 86 -3.74 13.79 -7.53
CA PHE A 86 -4.46 15.06 -7.70
C PHE A 86 -5.93 14.97 -7.32
N ILE A 87 -6.65 13.97 -7.84
CA ILE A 87 -8.08 13.80 -7.63
C ILE A 87 -8.33 12.99 -6.36
N GLY A 88 -7.58 11.91 -6.15
CA GLY A 88 -7.82 11.01 -5.03
C GLY A 88 -7.33 11.52 -3.68
N SER A 89 -6.19 12.19 -3.63
CA SER A 89 -5.60 12.68 -2.39
C SER A 89 -5.78 14.19 -2.23
N LEU A 90 -5.28 14.99 -3.18
CA LEU A 90 -5.26 16.45 -3.06
C LEU A 90 -6.67 17.05 -3.07
N ALA A 91 -7.51 16.68 -4.03
CA ALA A 91 -8.88 17.19 -4.08
C ALA A 91 -9.73 16.71 -2.88
N ALA A 92 -9.59 15.45 -2.47
CA ALA A 92 -10.22 14.94 -1.25
C ALA A 92 -9.78 15.75 -0.01
N TRP A 93 -8.49 16.05 0.11
CA TRP A 93 -7.94 16.79 1.24
C TRP A 93 -8.45 18.24 1.27
N VAL A 94 -8.46 18.94 0.13
CA VAL A 94 -8.94 20.32 0.02
C VAL A 94 -10.44 20.41 0.33
N VAL A 95 -11.24 19.46 -0.14
CA VAL A 95 -12.71 19.50 -0.01
C VAL A 95 -13.19 18.96 1.35
N LEU A 96 -12.69 17.79 1.75
CA LEU A 96 -13.18 17.05 2.91
C LEU A 96 -12.30 17.18 4.14
N GLY A 97 -10.97 17.32 3.98
CA GLY A 97 -10.02 17.29 5.10
C GLY A 97 -10.36 18.27 6.22
N LYS A 98 -10.50 19.57 5.90
CA LYS A 98 -10.84 20.61 6.90
C LYS A 98 -12.21 20.38 7.55
N ARG A 99 -13.21 19.94 6.77
CA ARG A 99 -14.59 19.74 7.24
C ARG A 99 -14.70 18.52 8.16
N CYS A 100 -14.07 17.41 7.76
CA CYS A 100 -13.98 16.19 8.55
C CYS A 100 -13.29 16.47 9.89
N ARG A 101 -12.14 17.15 9.90
CA ARG A 101 -11.39 17.47 11.13
C ARG A 101 -12.21 18.29 12.13
N ILE A 102 -12.93 19.30 11.65
CA ILE A 102 -13.77 20.12 12.54
C ILE A 102 -14.89 19.26 13.12
N MET A 103 -15.58 18.47 12.30
CA MET A 103 -16.70 17.64 12.77
C MET A 103 -16.27 16.51 13.71
N THR A 104 -15.16 15.83 13.43
CA THR A 104 -14.65 14.74 14.29
C THR A 104 -14.23 15.26 15.66
N LYS A 105 -13.63 16.46 15.71
CA LYS A 105 -13.27 17.13 16.95
C LYS A 105 -14.49 17.58 17.75
N THR A 106 -15.51 18.14 17.10
CA THR A 106 -16.76 18.57 17.76
C THR A 106 -17.58 17.40 18.28
N LEU A 107 -17.69 16.31 17.51
CA LEU A 107 -18.44 15.11 17.89
C LEU A 107 -17.64 14.16 18.80
N ASN A 108 -16.35 14.42 18.97
CA ASN A 108 -15.41 13.59 19.73
C ASN A 108 -15.49 12.12 19.30
N THR A 109 -15.29 11.88 18.00
CA THR A 109 -15.39 10.55 17.37
C THR A 109 -14.05 10.13 16.77
N ASN A 110 -13.64 8.88 17.02
CA ASN A 110 -12.36 8.35 16.56
C ASN A 110 -12.50 7.29 15.45
N THR A 111 -13.73 6.90 15.08
CA THR A 111 -13.98 5.87 14.06
C THR A 111 -15.08 6.31 13.10
N MET A 112 -15.04 5.82 11.86
CA MET A 112 -16.06 6.11 10.86
C MET A 112 -17.49 5.70 11.30
N PRO A 113 -17.70 4.50 11.88
CA PRO A 113 -19.04 4.13 12.36
C PRO A 113 -19.54 5.01 13.50
N ASP A 114 -18.66 5.42 14.42
CA ASP A 114 -19.04 6.30 15.53
C ASP A 114 -19.33 7.73 15.04
N PHE A 115 -18.58 8.20 14.02
CA PHE A 115 -18.87 9.45 13.31
C PHE A 115 -20.27 9.46 12.71
N PHE A 116 -20.65 8.42 11.97
CA PHE A 116 -22.00 8.31 11.41
C PHE A 116 -23.08 8.19 12.50
N GLY A 117 -22.80 7.41 13.54
CA GLY A 117 -23.70 7.27 14.68
C GLY A 117 -24.02 8.59 15.36
N LYS A 118 -23.00 9.39 15.69
CA LYS A 118 -23.19 10.68 16.38
C LYS A 118 -23.69 11.79 15.46
N ARG A 119 -23.24 11.81 14.19
CA ARG A 119 -23.67 12.84 13.23
C ARG A 119 -25.15 12.73 12.88
N TYR A 120 -25.66 11.51 12.72
CA TYR A 120 -27.05 11.25 12.35
C TYR A 120 -27.92 10.81 13.53
N ASN A 121 -27.36 10.79 14.75
CA ASN A 121 -27.99 10.30 15.97
C ASN A 121 -28.69 8.93 15.80
N SER A 122 -28.08 8.03 15.01
CA SER A 122 -28.69 6.76 14.59
C SER A 122 -27.80 5.57 14.95
N LYS A 123 -28.28 4.75 15.90
CA LYS A 123 -27.61 3.49 16.28
C LYS A 123 -27.62 2.48 15.14
N ALA A 124 -28.68 2.47 14.32
CA ALA A 124 -28.77 1.60 13.15
C ALA A 124 -27.68 1.92 12.12
N LEU A 125 -27.43 3.21 11.86
CA LEU A 125 -26.39 3.62 10.91
C LEU A 125 -24.98 3.27 11.42
N ARG A 126 -24.72 3.44 12.72
CA ARG A 126 -23.46 3.01 13.34
C ARG A 126 -23.22 1.50 13.17
N ILE A 127 -24.23 0.67 13.42
CA ILE A 127 -24.12 -0.79 13.29
C ILE A 127 -23.94 -1.19 11.82
N ALA A 128 -24.74 -0.62 10.93
CA ALA A 128 -24.65 -0.90 9.50
C ALA A 128 -23.26 -0.55 8.94
N SER A 129 -22.73 0.64 9.24
CA SER A 129 -21.38 1.04 8.81
C SER A 129 -20.28 0.14 9.41
N ALA A 130 -20.41 -0.26 10.68
CA ALA A 130 -19.45 -1.18 11.29
C ALA A 130 -19.46 -2.56 10.62
N LEU A 131 -20.65 -3.11 10.34
CA LEU A 131 -20.80 -4.39 9.63
C LEU A 131 -20.24 -4.34 8.21
N ILE A 132 -20.53 -3.28 7.46
CA ILE A 132 -19.98 -3.08 6.11
C ILE A 132 -18.45 -3.08 6.17
N ILE A 133 -17.84 -2.25 7.03
CA ILE A 133 -16.38 -2.19 7.15
C ILE A 133 -15.81 -3.55 7.54
N PHE A 134 -16.44 -4.27 8.47
CA PHE A 134 -15.99 -5.58 8.90
C PHE A 134 -16.02 -6.61 7.76
N ILE A 135 -17.12 -6.69 7.02
CA ILE A 135 -17.29 -7.63 5.90
C ILE A 135 -16.29 -7.32 4.78
N PHE A 136 -16.10 -6.05 4.42
CA PHE A 136 -15.18 -5.65 3.34
C PHE A 136 -13.70 -5.69 3.74
N MET A 137 -13.37 -5.68 5.04
CA MET A 137 -11.99 -5.87 5.51
C MET A 137 -11.47 -7.29 5.31
N ILE A 138 -12.36 -8.30 5.25
CA ILE A 138 -11.99 -9.71 5.00
C ILE A 138 -11.38 -9.88 3.61
N PRO A 139 -12.07 -9.55 2.49
CA PRO A 139 -11.50 -9.70 1.15
C PRO A 139 -10.31 -8.75 0.93
N TYR A 140 -10.32 -7.56 1.53
CA TYR A 140 -9.18 -6.65 1.48
C TYR A 140 -7.91 -7.30 2.07
N SER A 141 -8.00 -7.82 3.30
CA SER A 141 -6.86 -8.46 3.96
C SER A 141 -6.41 -9.71 3.22
N ALA A 142 -7.36 -10.53 2.75
CA ALA A 142 -7.06 -11.73 1.96
C ALA A 142 -6.33 -11.40 0.66
N SER A 143 -6.74 -10.35 -0.06
CA SER A 143 -6.07 -9.90 -1.28
C SER A 143 -4.63 -9.46 -1.03
N VAL A 144 -4.38 -8.74 0.08
CA VAL A 144 -3.03 -8.29 0.46
C VAL A 144 -2.14 -9.49 0.80
N PHE A 145 -2.62 -10.45 1.59
CA PHE A 145 -1.85 -11.66 1.93
C PHE A 145 -1.58 -12.54 0.70
N ASN A 146 -2.52 -12.66 -0.23
CA ASN A 146 -2.31 -13.39 -1.48
C ASN A 146 -1.20 -12.73 -2.33
N GLY A 147 -1.25 -11.41 -2.52
CA GLY A 147 -0.23 -10.69 -3.27
C GLY A 147 1.16 -10.81 -2.64
N LEU A 148 1.24 -10.67 -1.32
CA LEU A 148 2.50 -10.79 -0.58
C LEU A 148 3.07 -12.21 -0.67
N SER A 149 2.24 -13.23 -0.49
CA SER A 149 2.66 -14.64 -0.56
C SER A 149 3.16 -15.01 -1.95
N TYR A 150 2.52 -14.47 -3.00
CA TYR A 150 2.96 -14.65 -4.38
C TYR A 150 4.36 -14.03 -4.60
N LEU A 151 4.57 -12.79 -4.17
CA LEU A 151 5.87 -12.11 -4.26
C LEU A 151 6.98 -12.90 -3.57
N PHE A 152 6.75 -13.32 -2.31
CA PHE A 152 7.77 -14.06 -1.55
C PHE A 152 8.03 -15.45 -2.14
N THR A 153 7.00 -16.11 -2.65
CA THR A 153 7.15 -17.42 -3.31
C THR A 153 7.98 -17.30 -4.58
N SER A 154 7.74 -16.27 -5.40
CA SER A 154 8.53 -15.99 -6.61
C SER A 154 9.96 -15.52 -6.27
N ALA A 155 10.13 -14.67 -5.27
CA ALA A 155 11.45 -14.14 -4.88
C ALA A 155 12.36 -15.20 -4.25
N LEU A 156 11.81 -16.08 -3.41
CA LEU A 156 12.55 -17.18 -2.76
C LEU A 156 12.63 -18.44 -3.62
N ARG A 157 12.05 -18.44 -4.84
CA ARG A 157 11.95 -19.62 -5.72
C ARG A 157 11.37 -20.84 -5.00
N LEU A 158 10.39 -20.59 -4.13
CA LEU A 158 9.64 -21.61 -3.40
C LEU A 158 8.61 -22.31 -4.30
N ASP A 159 8.45 -21.87 -5.54
CA ASP A 159 7.73 -22.56 -6.61
C ASP A 159 8.29 -23.96 -6.91
N ARG A 160 9.55 -24.22 -6.56
CA ARG A 160 10.16 -25.56 -6.63
C ARG A 160 9.69 -26.52 -5.54
N ILE A 161 9.01 -26.02 -4.51
CA ILE A 161 8.48 -26.82 -3.39
C ILE A 161 6.96 -26.91 -3.59
N SER A 162 6.42 -28.14 -3.62
CA SER A 162 5.00 -28.41 -3.91
C SER A 162 4.00 -27.58 -3.09
N ASN A 163 4.37 -27.16 -1.87
CA ASN A 163 3.50 -26.39 -0.96
C ASN A 163 4.10 -25.03 -0.58
N GLY A 164 5.02 -24.48 -1.38
CA GLY A 164 5.75 -23.25 -1.05
C GLY A 164 4.84 -22.03 -0.81
N TYR A 165 3.79 -21.89 -1.62
CA TYR A 165 2.80 -20.82 -1.49
C TYR A 165 2.01 -20.90 -0.17
N GLU A 166 1.56 -22.10 0.20
CA GLU A 166 0.80 -22.35 1.44
C GLU A 166 1.65 -22.10 2.69
N ILE A 167 2.92 -22.50 2.64
CA ILE A 167 3.86 -22.24 3.74
C ILE A 167 4.09 -20.73 3.86
N CYS A 168 4.29 -20.02 2.75
CA CYS A 168 4.46 -18.57 2.76
C CYS A 168 3.26 -17.84 3.36
N ILE A 169 2.03 -18.18 2.96
CA ILE A 169 0.84 -17.48 3.48
C ILE A 169 0.65 -17.71 4.98
N ILE A 170 0.92 -18.92 5.48
CA ILE A 170 0.84 -19.24 6.91
C ILE A 170 1.91 -18.47 7.69
N VAL A 171 3.17 -18.53 7.25
CA VAL A 171 4.29 -17.83 7.92
C VAL A 171 4.05 -16.32 7.95
N MET A 172 3.64 -15.73 6.82
CA MET A 172 3.35 -14.30 6.74
C MET A 172 2.17 -13.90 7.63
N SER A 173 1.12 -14.72 7.69
CA SER A 173 -0.04 -14.47 8.55
C SER A 173 0.32 -14.56 10.03
N VAL A 174 1.12 -15.55 10.45
CA VAL A 174 1.57 -15.72 11.84
C VAL A 174 2.49 -14.58 12.24
N LEU A 175 3.45 -14.20 11.40
CA LEU A 175 4.32 -13.06 11.66
C LEU A 175 3.52 -11.75 11.73
N ALA A 176 2.57 -11.57 10.82
CA ALA A 176 1.66 -10.42 10.81
C ALA A 176 0.86 -10.31 12.11
N ALA A 177 0.20 -11.40 12.51
CA ALA A 177 -0.57 -11.47 13.75
C ALA A 177 0.32 -11.19 14.97
N THR A 178 1.51 -11.80 15.01
CA THR A 178 2.44 -11.66 16.13
C THR A 178 2.91 -10.21 16.30
N TYR A 179 3.30 -9.53 15.21
CA TYR A 179 3.76 -8.14 15.32
C TYR A 179 2.61 -7.18 15.69
N VAL A 180 1.40 -7.40 15.16
CA VAL A 180 0.24 -6.55 15.46
C VAL A 180 -0.15 -6.69 16.93
N ILE A 181 -0.16 -7.92 17.46
CA ILE A 181 -0.52 -8.20 18.85
C ILE A 181 0.55 -7.66 19.82
N LEU A 182 1.84 -7.77 19.47
CA LEU A 182 2.94 -7.40 20.37
C LEU A 182 3.38 -5.93 20.27
N GLY A 183 3.16 -5.27 19.13
CA GLY A 183 3.79 -3.98 18.82
C GLY A 183 3.02 -2.73 19.29
N GLY A 184 1.69 -2.73 19.20
CA GLY A 184 0.89 -1.50 19.41
C GLY A 184 1.14 -0.41 18.36
N TYR A 185 0.38 0.69 18.40
CA TYR A 185 0.38 1.73 17.35
C TYR A 185 1.76 2.36 17.11
N MET A 186 2.52 2.65 18.17
CA MET A 186 3.84 3.29 18.06
C MET A 186 4.86 2.41 17.33
N SER A 187 4.86 1.10 17.64
CA SER A 187 5.73 0.14 16.94
C SER A 187 5.38 0.08 15.46
N THR A 188 4.09 0.05 15.14
CA THR A 188 3.63 0.00 13.74
C THR A 188 4.03 1.27 13.00
N ALA A 189 3.88 2.45 13.61
CA ALA A 189 4.24 3.72 12.97
C ALA A 189 5.75 3.84 12.65
N ILE A 190 6.62 3.36 13.55
CA ILE A 190 8.07 3.35 13.31
C ILE A 190 8.44 2.33 12.24
N ASN A 191 7.84 1.13 12.28
CA ASN A 191 8.03 0.12 11.24
C ASN A 191 7.60 0.63 9.87
N ASP A 192 6.43 1.27 9.77
CA ASP A 192 5.93 1.88 8.55
C ASP A 192 6.90 2.93 8.00
N PHE A 193 7.49 3.76 8.87
CA PHE A 193 8.46 4.77 8.45
C PHE A 193 9.73 4.14 7.85
N ILE A 194 10.31 3.15 8.54
CA ILE A 194 11.53 2.48 8.08
C ILE A 194 11.24 1.72 6.77
N GLN A 195 10.13 0.99 6.71
CA GLN A 195 9.71 0.26 5.50
C GLN A 195 9.45 1.22 4.35
N GLY A 196 8.79 2.35 4.59
CA GLY A 196 8.57 3.39 3.59
C GLY A 196 9.89 3.94 3.02
N MET A 197 10.90 4.15 3.86
CA MET A 197 12.22 4.59 3.39
C MET A 197 12.91 3.53 2.52
N ILE A 198 12.86 2.26 2.94
CA ILE A 198 13.39 1.14 2.14
C ILE A 198 12.68 1.05 0.78
N MET A 199 11.37 1.27 0.75
CA MET A 199 10.57 1.24 -0.48
C MET A 199 10.95 2.38 -1.44
N ILE A 200 11.17 3.60 -0.92
CA ILE A 200 11.62 4.73 -1.74
C ILE A 200 12.99 4.42 -2.36
N VAL A 201 13.95 3.95 -1.56
CA VAL A 201 15.28 3.58 -2.06
C VAL A 201 15.17 2.45 -3.10
N GLY A 202 14.33 1.44 -2.85
CA GLY A 202 14.10 0.33 -3.76
C GLY A 202 13.53 0.75 -5.11
N ILE A 203 12.54 1.66 -5.13
CA ILE A 203 12.00 2.21 -6.38
C ILE A 203 13.08 2.97 -7.15
N VAL A 204 13.80 3.87 -6.47
CA VAL A 204 14.82 4.70 -7.12
C VAL A 204 15.93 3.81 -7.71
N MET A 205 16.41 2.82 -6.95
CA MET A 205 17.38 1.85 -7.46
C MET A 205 16.85 1.06 -8.66
N THR A 206 15.59 0.61 -8.60
CA THR A 206 14.98 -0.14 -9.71
C THR A 206 14.93 0.70 -10.99
N ILE A 207 14.49 1.96 -10.89
CA ILE A 207 14.44 2.88 -12.04
C ILE A 207 15.85 3.11 -12.60
N VAL A 208 16.83 3.40 -11.74
CA VAL A 208 18.22 3.66 -12.18
C VAL A 208 18.83 2.43 -12.84
N CYS A 209 18.65 1.24 -12.28
CA CYS A 209 19.17 -0.01 -12.85
C CYS A 209 18.56 -0.31 -14.22
N VAL A 210 17.24 -0.17 -14.37
CA VAL A 210 16.54 -0.42 -15.65
C VAL A 210 17.00 0.58 -16.71
N LEU A 211 17.08 1.87 -16.36
CA LEU A 211 17.53 2.90 -17.29
C LEU A 211 18.98 2.69 -17.72
N ASN A 212 19.87 2.35 -16.79
CA ASN A 212 21.27 2.07 -17.12
C ASN A 212 21.44 0.81 -17.97
N TYR A 213 20.69 -0.25 -17.69
CA TYR A 213 20.74 -1.50 -18.44
C TYR A 213 20.34 -1.31 -19.91
N HIS A 214 19.34 -0.46 -20.16
CA HIS A 214 18.84 -0.20 -21.52
C HIS A 214 19.51 0.99 -22.20
N GLY A 215 20.53 1.64 -21.61
CA GLY A 215 21.25 2.75 -22.25
C GLY A 215 20.52 4.09 -22.21
N GLY A 216 19.73 4.35 -21.17
CA GLY A 216 19.03 5.60 -20.89
C GLY A 216 17.54 5.57 -21.25
N LEU A 217 16.82 6.62 -20.83
CA LEU A 217 15.36 6.69 -20.94
C LEU A 217 14.84 6.59 -22.38
N MET A 218 15.52 7.23 -23.33
CA MET A 218 15.14 7.19 -24.74
C MET A 218 15.26 5.78 -25.32
N SER A 219 16.35 5.08 -24.99
CA SER A 219 16.61 3.72 -25.42
C SER A 219 15.64 2.73 -24.77
N SER A 220 15.36 2.87 -23.47
CA SER A 220 14.31 2.10 -22.78
C SER A 220 12.94 2.29 -23.42
N MET A 221 12.58 3.52 -23.77
CA MET A 221 11.29 3.82 -24.40
C MET A 221 11.19 3.24 -25.82
N THR A 222 12.31 3.22 -26.54
CA THR A 222 12.42 2.61 -27.87
C THR A 222 12.28 1.09 -27.78
N GLU A 223 12.93 0.45 -26.82
CA GLU A 223 12.77 -1.00 -26.58
C GLU A 223 11.34 -1.34 -26.12
N LEU A 224 10.75 -0.52 -25.25
CA LEU A 224 9.36 -0.70 -24.82
C LEU A 224 8.37 -0.59 -25.99
N SER A 225 8.67 0.25 -26.99
CA SER A 225 7.81 0.39 -28.18
C SER A 225 7.79 -0.85 -29.07
N LYS A 226 8.81 -1.71 -28.96
CA LYS A 226 8.95 -2.97 -29.71
C LYS A 226 8.23 -4.13 -29.02
N VAL A 227 7.81 -3.98 -27.76
CA VAL A 227 7.07 -5.01 -27.04
C VAL A 227 5.68 -5.18 -27.68
N PRO A 228 5.33 -6.37 -28.19
CA PRO A 228 4.03 -6.61 -28.79
C PRO A 228 2.91 -6.38 -27.77
N ALA A 229 1.84 -5.70 -28.18
CA ALA A 229 0.68 -5.54 -27.32
C ALA A 229 0.04 -6.90 -27.03
N ALA A 230 -0.01 -7.29 -25.75
CA ALA A 230 -0.59 -8.56 -25.31
C ALA A 230 -2.09 -8.68 -25.64
N ASN A 231 -2.76 -7.55 -25.90
CA ASN A 231 -4.20 -7.45 -26.10
C ASN A 231 -4.63 -7.42 -27.59
N GLY A 232 -3.73 -7.73 -28.52
CA GLY A 232 -4.06 -7.80 -29.95
C GLY A 232 -4.28 -6.44 -30.64
N SER A 233 -3.89 -5.33 -30.01
CA SER A 233 -3.91 -4.02 -30.66
C SER A 233 -2.83 -3.95 -31.75
N SER A 234 -3.25 -3.61 -32.97
CA SER A 234 -2.40 -3.58 -34.18
C SER A 234 -1.41 -2.42 -34.24
N PHE A 235 -1.32 -1.61 -33.17
CA PHE A 235 -0.45 -0.46 -33.09
C PHE A 235 0.87 -0.85 -32.40
N GLN A 236 1.98 -0.66 -33.11
CA GLN A 236 3.32 -0.78 -32.54
C GLN A 236 3.60 0.44 -31.66
N GLY A 237 4.18 0.27 -30.47
CA GLY A 237 4.45 1.38 -29.54
C GLY A 237 3.33 1.75 -28.57
N VAL A 238 2.34 0.88 -28.38
CA VAL A 238 1.18 1.18 -27.52
C VAL A 238 1.54 1.34 -26.04
N TYR A 239 2.55 0.61 -25.55
CA TYR A 239 3.03 0.73 -24.16
C TYR A 239 3.93 1.95 -23.90
N SER A 240 4.51 2.54 -24.95
CA SER A 240 5.24 3.81 -24.86
C SER A 240 4.32 5.02 -25.08
N SER A 241 3.06 4.82 -25.48
CA SER A 241 2.08 5.90 -25.59
C SER A 241 1.65 6.40 -24.22
N LEU A 242 1.47 7.73 -24.09
CA LEU A 242 0.91 8.35 -22.90
C LEU A 242 -0.57 7.98 -22.66
N PHE A 243 -1.27 7.48 -23.69
CA PHE A 243 -2.69 7.11 -23.59
C PHE A 243 -2.91 5.60 -23.48
N GLY A 244 -1.87 4.80 -23.74
CA GLY A 244 -1.91 3.34 -23.59
C GLY A 244 -2.80 2.62 -24.61
N PRO A 245 -2.99 1.30 -24.43
CA PRO A 245 -3.80 0.45 -25.32
C PRO A 245 -5.29 0.75 -25.25
N GLU A 246 -5.81 1.06 -24.06
CA GLU A 246 -7.24 1.26 -23.83
C GLU A 246 -7.49 2.55 -23.02
N PRO A 247 -7.50 3.72 -23.66
CA PRO A 247 -7.59 5.01 -22.97
C PRO A 247 -8.87 5.16 -22.14
N LEU A 248 -9.98 4.57 -22.62
CA LEU A 248 -11.27 4.64 -21.93
C LEU A 248 -11.28 3.76 -20.67
N ASN A 249 -10.67 2.57 -20.74
CA ASN A 249 -10.52 1.68 -19.60
C ASN A 249 -9.56 2.28 -18.57
N LEU A 250 -8.43 2.85 -19.03
CA LEU A 250 -7.50 3.61 -18.20
C LEU A 250 -8.22 4.75 -17.45
N LEU A 251 -9.02 5.56 -18.15
CA LEU A 251 -9.78 6.64 -17.53
C LEU A 251 -10.80 6.12 -16.51
N GLY A 252 -11.49 5.01 -16.81
CA GLY A 252 -12.38 4.33 -15.88
C GLY A 252 -11.65 3.89 -14.59
N VAL A 253 -10.47 3.28 -14.73
CA VAL A 253 -9.62 2.87 -13.60
C VAL A 253 -9.14 4.09 -12.82
N VAL A 254 -8.70 5.16 -13.48
CA VAL A 254 -8.26 6.41 -12.84
C VAL A 254 -9.38 7.00 -11.99
N ILE A 255 -10.60 7.12 -12.54
CA ILE A 255 -11.75 7.68 -11.81
C ILE A 255 -12.14 6.76 -10.66
N LEU A 256 -12.24 5.45 -10.90
CA LEU A 256 -12.64 4.47 -9.88
C LEU A 256 -11.68 4.48 -8.69
N THR A 257 -10.37 4.40 -8.97
CA THR A 257 -9.33 4.35 -7.94
C THR A 257 -9.19 5.69 -7.22
N SER A 258 -9.31 6.81 -7.93
CA SER A 258 -9.19 8.15 -7.35
C SER A 258 -10.42 8.55 -6.54
N LEU A 259 -11.65 8.26 -6.97
CA LEU A 259 -12.83 8.57 -6.17
C LEU A 259 -13.03 7.59 -5.01
N GLY A 260 -12.57 6.34 -5.16
CA GLY A 260 -12.62 5.34 -4.10
C GLY A 260 -11.90 5.77 -2.82
N THR A 261 -10.84 6.57 -2.92
CA THR A 261 -10.09 7.06 -1.75
C THR A 261 -10.89 8.01 -0.88
N TRP A 262 -11.89 8.69 -1.43
CA TRP A 262 -12.72 9.66 -0.70
C TRP A 262 -13.62 8.96 0.32
N GLY A 263 -13.93 7.68 0.12
CA GLY A 263 -14.72 6.86 1.03
C GLY A 263 -13.90 6.17 2.12
N LEU A 264 -12.57 6.32 2.12
CA LEU A 264 -11.70 5.57 3.01
C LEU A 264 -11.88 6.01 4.48
N PRO A 265 -12.05 5.07 5.43
CA PRO A 265 -12.17 5.38 6.85
C PRO A 265 -10.98 6.18 7.41
N GLN A 266 -9.80 6.04 6.80
CA GLN A 266 -8.60 6.76 7.21
C GLN A 266 -8.77 8.29 7.11
N MET A 267 -9.65 8.78 6.23
CA MET A 267 -9.96 10.21 6.15
C MET A 267 -10.64 10.77 7.41
N VAL A 268 -11.33 9.95 8.19
CA VAL A 268 -12.04 10.41 9.41
C VAL A 268 -11.24 10.14 10.67
N GLN A 269 -10.38 9.11 10.66
CA GLN A 269 -9.57 8.78 11.84
C GLN A 269 -8.35 9.68 12.01
N LYS A 270 -7.79 10.17 10.89
CA LYS A 270 -6.48 10.83 10.90
C LYS A 270 -6.52 12.32 10.55
N PHE A 271 -7.59 12.81 9.89
CA PHE A 271 -7.82 14.24 9.67
C PHE A 271 -8.63 14.87 10.77
#